data_AF-A0AA37LBP4-F1
#
_entry.id   AF-A0AA37LBP4-F1
#
_cell.length_a   1.000
_cell.length_b   1.000
_cell.length_c   1.000
_cell.angle_alpha   90.00
_cell.angle_beta   90.00
_cell.angle_gamma   90.00
#
_symmetry.space_group_name_H-M   'P 1'
#
loop_
_entity.id
_entity.type
_entity.pdbx_description
1 polymer ?
#
loop_
_entity_poly.entity_id
_entity_poly.type
_entity_poly.pdbx_seq_one_letter_code
_entity_poly.pdbx_strand_id
1 'polypeptide(L)'
;MGFRFADSGREDAKRIALGNWESSLHREAKHMLSAVIESPGSIPSVQALLILGDLECGVGRGNTGWMYAGMANRLAFDIGLHIDVRISGISEHEAQIRHMVMRACGIYDKYWVLFFGRPPSIKNQDISMDLLSRGCSQLTSLMGRPGHADQANTTAEIYDHLVELMVLGGRIVERGDKVQNRDTHNVRGGDKHDGNEEREDTAYLHAIALDRQLQNWYKRLPERLQWKPANIKHAPSSYFLLHQQYHVSMILLHRPWAKYEEIERDDKNDVSRN
;
A
#
# COMPACT_ATOMS: atom_id res chain seq x y z
N MET A 1 3.82 4.42 -11.70
CA MET A 1 4.64 3.85 -12.80
C MET A 1 3.76 3.62 -14.02
N GLY A 2 4.34 3.46 -15.21
CA GLY A 2 3.61 3.02 -16.41
C GLY A 2 3.55 4.04 -17.55
N PHE A 3 3.03 3.57 -18.70
CA PHE A 3 2.99 4.33 -19.96
C PHE A 3 2.23 5.66 -19.85
N ARG A 4 1.24 5.76 -18.94
CA ARG A 4 0.52 7.00 -18.61
C ARG A 4 1.43 8.20 -18.35
N PHE A 5 2.58 7.98 -17.72
CA PHE A 5 3.51 9.04 -17.32
C PHE A 5 4.70 9.15 -18.28
N ALA A 6 4.70 8.40 -19.38
CA ALA A 6 5.72 8.51 -20.41
C ALA A 6 5.56 9.83 -21.18
N ASP A 7 6.68 10.37 -21.64
CA ASP A 7 6.68 11.54 -22.51
C ASP A 7 6.02 11.19 -23.86
N SER A 8 4.82 11.72 -24.07
CA SER A 8 4.02 11.52 -25.28
C SER A 8 4.62 12.19 -26.52
N GLY A 9 5.61 13.08 -26.35
CA GLY A 9 6.35 13.70 -27.44
C GLY A 9 7.33 12.75 -28.13
N ARG A 10 7.79 11.71 -27.44
CA ARG A 10 8.80 10.77 -27.98
C ARG A 10 8.22 9.83 -29.03
N GLU A 11 8.93 9.69 -30.14
CA GLU A 11 8.50 8.84 -31.25
C GLU A 11 8.41 7.34 -30.89
N ASP A 12 9.30 6.84 -30.03
CA ASP A 12 9.23 5.46 -29.56
C ASP A 12 8.03 5.19 -28.64
N ALA A 13 7.69 6.15 -27.77
CA ALA A 13 6.49 6.07 -26.95
C ALA A 13 5.21 6.09 -27.81
N LYS A 14 5.15 6.94 -28.83
CA LYS A 14 4.02 6.97 -29.77
C LYS A 14 3.83 5.65 -30.52
N ARG A 15 4.92 5.00 -30.96
CA ARG A 15 4.86 3.71 -31.69
C ARG A 15 4.21 2.59 -30.88
N ILE A 16 4.39 2.61 -29.56
CA ILE A 16 3.84 1.58 -28.68
C ILE A 16 2.51 2.00 -28.05
N ALA A 17 2.00 3.21 -28.31
CA ALA A 17 0.77 3.70 -27.72
C ALA A 17 -0.45 2.96 -28.31
N LEU A 18 -1.35 2.49 -27.44
CA LEU A 18 -2.61 1.86 -27.85
C LEU A 18 -3.85 2.70 -27.51
N GLY A 19 -3.67 3.89 -26.93
CA GLY A 19 -4.74 4.69 -26.34
C GLY A 19 -5.03 4.30 -24.88
N ASN A 20 -5.90 5.05 -24.21
CA ASN A 20 -6.32 4.81 -22.81
C ASN A 20 -5.16 4.63 -21.82
N TRP A 21 -4.04 5.33 -22.05
CA TRP A 21 -2.83 5.28 -21.23
C TRP A 21 -2.11 3.91 -21.21
N GLU A 22 -2.38 3.05 -22.18
CA GLU A 22 -1.75 1.75 -22.36
C GLU A 22 -0.70 1.72 -23.48
N SER A 23 0.29 0.85 -23.30
CA SER A 23 1.25 0.48 -24.35
C SER A 23 1.04 -0.94 -24.85
N SER A 24 1.56 -1.24 -26.04
CA SER A 24 1.63 -2.60 -26.58
C SER A 24 2.35 -3.55 -25.63
N LEU A 25 3.41 -3.08 -24.95
CA LEU A 25 4.12 -3.87 -23.95
C LEU A 25 3.24 -4.25 -22.75
N HIS A 26 2.44 -3.30 -22.24
CA HIS A 26 1.48 -3.56 -21.17
C HIS A 26 0.44 -4.58 -21.62
N ARG A 27 -0.12 -4.41 -22.82
CA ARG A 27 -1.09 -5.36 -23.37
C ARG A 27 -0.51 -6.76 -23.52
N GLU A 28 0.69 -6.89 -24.10
CA GLU A 28 1.34 -8.20 -24.25
C GLU A 28 1.69 -8.84 -22.89
N ALA A 29 2.12 -8.05 -21.90
CA ALA A 29 2.32 -8.56 -20.54
C ALA A 29 1.04 -9.18 -19.95
N LYS A 30 -0.14 -8.60 -20.23
CA LYS A 30 -1.43 -9.17 -19.83
C LYS A 30 -1.76 -10.46 -20.60
N HIS A 31 -1.45 -10.52 -21.89
CA HIS A 31 -1.69 -11.73 -22.68
C HIS A 31 -0.84 -12.91 -22.21
N MET A 32 0.39 -12.67 -21.77
CA MET A 32 1.28 -13.72 -21.25
C MET A 32 0.85 -14.25 -19.88
N LEU A 33 -0.12 -13.62 -19.21
CA LEU A 33 -0.53 -13.97 -17.85
C LEU A 33 -1.08 -15.39 -17.75
N SER A 34 -1.82 -15.89 -18.75
CA SER A 34 -2.36 -17.26 -18.71
C SER A 34 -1.25 -18.29 -18.59
N ALA A 35 -0.19 -18.15 -19.38
CA ALA A 35 0.98 -19.03 -19.32
C ALA A 35 1.71 -18.95 -17.97
N VAL A 36 1.74 -17.76 -17.34
CA VAL A 36 2.34 -17.57 -16.01
C VAL A 36 1.52 -18.25 -14.92
N ILE A 37 0.19 -18.30 -15.04
CA ILE A 37 -0.71 -18.96 -14.08
C ILE A 37 -0.66 -20.48 -14.22
N GLU A 38 -0.51 -20.98 -15.45
CA GLU A 38 -0.52 -22.42 -15.75
C GLU A 38 0.82 -23.11 -15.43
N SER A 39 1.90 -22.33 -15.28
CA SER A 39 3.23 -22.85 -14.95
C SER A 39 3.49 -22.81 -13.43
N PRO A 40 4.41 -23.65 -12.92
CA PRO A 40 4.85 -23.55 -11.53
C PRO A 40 5.34 -22.13 -11.20
N GLY A 41 4.97 -21.64 -10.03
CA GLY A 41 5.34 -20.30 -9.59
C GLY A 41 6.84 -20.07 -9.58
N SER A 42 7.24 -18.83 -9.87
CA SER A 42 8.63 -18.39 -9.79
C SER A 42 8.70 -16.98 -9.22
N ILE A 43 9.87 -16.59 -8.70
CA ILE A 43 10.11 -15.21 -8.22
C ILE A 43 9.80 -14.17 -9.33
N PRO A 44 10.27 -14.34 -10.58
CA PRO A 44 9.88 -13.45 -11.69
C PRO A 44 8.37 -13.37 -11.91
N SER A 45 7.63 -14.48 -11.77
CA SER A 45 6.18 -14.49 -11.88
C SER A 45 5.52 -13.61 -10.82
N VAL A 46 5.97 -13.69 -9.56
CA VAL A 46 5.50 -12.83 -8.46
C VAL A 46 5.80 -11.36 -8.76
N GLN A 47 7.03 -11.04 -9.15
CA GLN A 47 7.43 -9.67 -9.50
C GLN A 47 6.63 -9.11 -10.67
N ALA A 48 6.42 -9.91 -11.72
CA ALA A 48 5.63 -9.52 -12.89
C ALA A 48 4.18 -9.22 -12.51
N LEU A 49 3.56 -10.04 -11.66
CA LEU A 49 2.21 -9.82 -11.16
C LEU A 49 2.08 -8.53 -10.32
N LEU A 50 3.06 -8.23 -9.46
CA LEU A 50 3.08 -6.98 -8.69
C LEU A 50 3.18 -5.75 -9.61
N ILE A 51 4.10 -5.79 -10.58
CA ILE A 51 4.27 -4.71 -11.56
C ILE A 51 3.02 -4.55 -12.42
N LEU A 52 2.43 -5.65 -12.89
CA LEU A 52 1.22 -5.62 -13.69
C LEU A 52 0.04 -5.06 -12.89
N GLY A 53 -0.05 -5.39 -11.60
CA GLY A 53 -1.02 -4.81 -10.68
C GLY A 53 -0.91 -3.28 -10.62
N ASP A 54 0.30 -2.77 -10.45
CA ASP A 54 0.60 -1.34 -10.47
C ASP A 54 0.24 -0.65 -11.79
N LEU A 55 0.53 -1.30 -12.91
CA LEU A 55 0.18 -0.77 -14.23
C LEU A 55 -1.33 -0.63 -14.41
N GLU A 56 -2.10 -1.63 -13.97
CA GLU A 56 -3.57 -1.57 -13.99
C GLU A 56 -4.10 -0.46 -13.08
N CYS A 57 -3.56 -0.31 -11.87
CA CYS A 57 -3.89 0.80 -10.99
C CYS A 57 -3.56 2.16 -11.65
N GLY A 58 -2.41 2.27 -12.32
CA GLY A 58 -1.95 3.49 -12.98
C GLY A 58 -2.88 3.99 -14.09
N VAL A 59 -3.55 3.07 -14.81
CA VAL A 59 -4.56 3.40 -15.83
C VAL A 59 -5.98 3.55 -15.26
N GLY A 60 -6.14 3.46 -13.93
CA GLY A 60 -7.43 3.63 -13.23
C GLY A 60 -8.21 2.33 -13.01
N ARG A 61 -7.66 1.17 -13.36
CA ARG A 61 -8.29 -0.15 -13.17
C ARG A 61 -7.88 -0.79 -11.84
N GLY A 62 -8.20 -0.11 -10.75
CA GLY A 62 -7.81 -0.52 -9.39
C GLY A 62 -8.29 -1.93 -9.00
N ASN A 63 -9.51 -2.31 -9.41
CA ASN A 63 -10.03 -3.66 -9.16
C ASN A 63 -9.17 -4.76 -9.81
N THR A 64 -8.78 -4.57 -11.07
CA THR A 64 -7.90 -5.50 -11.79
C THR A 64 -6.52 -5.53 -11.15
N GLY A 65 -5.98 -4.36 -10.80
CA GLY A 65 -4.69 -4.25 -10.12
C GLY A 65 -4.67 -5.01 -8.79
N TRP A 66 -5.75 -4.89 -8.00
CA TRP A 66 -5.93 -5.64 -6.76
C TRP A 66 -5.97 -7.16 -6.98
N MET A 67 -6.63 -7.64 -8.04
CA MET A 67 -6.65 -9.08 -8.37
C MET A 67 -5.24 -9.60 -8.69
N TYR A 68 -4.46 -8.86 -9.49
CA TYR A 68 -3.08 -9.23 -9.80
C TYR A 68 -2.16 -9.22 -8.57
N ALA A 69 -2.29 -8.22 -7.69
CA ALA A 69 -1.57 -8.21 -6.41
C ALA A 69 -1.95 -9.42 -5.53
N GLY A 70 -3.25 -9.75 -5.46
CA GLY A 70 -3.73 -10.93 -4.74
C GLY A 70 -3.22 -12.26 -5.31
N MET A 71 -3.00 -12.35 -6.62
CA MET A 71 -2.37 -13.50 -7.26
C MET A 71 -0.88 -13.56 -6.93
N ALA A 72 -0.17 -12.43 -6.98
CA ALA A 72 1.24 -12.33 -6.59
C ALA A 72 1.44 -12.83 -5.15
N ASN A 73 0.59 -12.38 -4.24
CA ASN A 73 0.63 -12.80 -2.84
C ASN A 73 0.45 -14.32 -2.71
N ARG A 74 -0.57 -14.91 -3.35
CA ARG A 74 -0.78 -16.37 -3.31
C ARG A 74 0.41 -17.14 -3.86
N LEU A 75 0.97 -16.69 -4.97
CA LEU A 75 2.12 -17.33 -5.60
C LEU A 75 3.39 -17.21 -4.74
N ALA A 76 3.58 -16.08 -4.04
CA ALA A 76 4.68 -15.91 -3.09
C ALA A 76 4.60 -16.91 -1.92
N PHE A 77 3.39 -17.21 -1.45
CA PHE A 77 3.18 -18.25 -0.44
C PHE A 77 3.44 -19.65 -1.01
N ASP A 78 2.92 -19.95 -2.20
CA ASP A 78 3.08 -21.24 -2.89
C ASP A 78 4.55 -21.63 -3.08
N ILE A 79 5.41 -20.68 -3.48
CA ILE A 79 6.85 -20.93 -3.66
C ILE A 79 7.69 -20.77 -2.37
N GLY A 80 7.02 -20.58 -1.23
CA GLY A 80 7.65 -20.55 0.09
C GLY A 80 8.40 -19.27 0.44
N LEU A 81 8.10 -18.12 -0.19
CA LEU A 81 8.81 -16.86 0.13
C LEU A 81 8.52 -16.33 1.54
N HIS A 82 7.45 -16.78 2.18
CA HIS A 82 7.03 -16.39 3.53
C HIS A 82 7.85 -17.06 4.65
N ILE A 83 8.63 -18.08 4.32
CA ILE A 83 9.44 -18.88 5.25
C ILE A 83 10.89 -18.41 5.20
N ASP A 84 11.54 -18.23 6.36
CA ASP A 84 12.97 -17.94 6.39
C ASP A 84 13.79 -19.20 6.10
N VAL A 85 14.27 -19.28 4.87
CA VAL A 85 15.02 -20.42 4.34
C VAL A 85 16.54 -20.32 4.57
N ARG A 86 17.03 -19.33 5.35
CA ARG A 86 18.47 -19.24 5.74
C ARG A 86 19.00 -20.55 6.35
N ILE A 87 18.12 -21.32 6.99
CA ILE A 87 18.45 -22.61 7.62
C ILE A 87 18.61 -23.75 6.58
N SER A 88 18.12 -23.56 5.35
CA SER A 88 18.02 -24.59 4.31
C SER A 88 19.25 -24.72 3.41
N GLY A 89 20.35 -24.01 3.71
CA GLY A 89 21.60 -24.10 2.93
C GLY A 89 21.59 -23.36 1.59
N ILE A 90 20.64 -22.47 1.35
CA ILE A 90 20.65 -21.57 0.18
C ILE A 90 21.73 -20.49 0.31
N SER A 91 22.17 -19.92 -0.80
CA SER A 91 23.12 -18.80 -0.77
C SER A 91 22.49 -17.57 -0.11
N GLU A 92 23.30 -16.77 0.59
CA GLU A 92 22.84 -15.50 1.18
C GLU A 92 22.25 -14.57 0.13
N HIS A 93 22.78 -14.60 -1.10
CA HIS A 93 22.26 -13.83 -2.21
C HIS A 93 20.84 -14.25 -2.61
N GLU A 94 20.59 -15.55 -2.74
CA GLU A 94 19.26 -16.09 -3.06
C GLU A 94 18.26 -15.83 -1.93
N ALA A 95 18.69 -16.00 -0.66
CA ALA A 95 17.89 -15.64 0.50
C ALA A 95 17.46 -14.17 0.41
N GLN A 96 18.41 -13.28 0.13
CA GLN A 96 18.12 -11.85 0.05
C GLN A 96 17.08 -11.49 -1.03
N ILE A 97 17.15 -12.12 -2.21
CA ILE A 97 16.16 -11.91 -3.28
C ILE A 97 14.77 -12.36 -2.81
N ARG A 98 14.67 -13.55 -2.20
CA ARG A 98 13.41 -14.08 -1.68
C ARG A 98 12.79 -13.17 -0.61
N HIS A 99 13.61 -12.74 0.34
CA HIS A 99 13.23 -11.79 1.40
C HIS A 99 12.72 -10.48 0.80
N MET A 100 13.42 -9.93 -0.21
CA MET A 100 13.03 -8.69 -0.88
C MET A 100 11.66 -8.82 -1.58
N VAL A 101 11.43 -9.92 -2.29
CA VAL A 101 10.19 -10.13 -3.05
C VAL A 101 9.02 -10.35 -2.10
N MET A 102 9.21 -11.12 -1.01
CA MET A 102 8.18 -11.28 0.02
C MET A 102 7.86 -9.94 0.69
N ARG A 103 8.88 -9.13 0.93
CA ARG A 103 8.70 -7.79 1.50
C ARG A 103 7.95 -6.87 0.57
N ALA A 104 8.24 -6.90 -0.73
CA ALA A 104 7.47 -6.17 -1.74
C ALA A 104 6.00 -6.61 -1.74
N CYS A 105 5.71 -7.92 -1.66
CA CYS A 105 4.33 -8.42 -1.53
C CYS A 105 3.65 -7.85 -0.28
N GLY A 106 4.32 -7.90 0.87
CA GLY A 106 3.80 -7.35 2.13
C GLY A 106 3.57 -5.83 2.09
N ILE A 107 4.44 -5.08 1.40
CA ILE A 107 4.29 -3.65 1.17
C ILE A 107 3.08 -3.40 0.29
N TYR A 108 2.99 -4.03 -0.88
CA TYR A 108 1.89 -3.83 -1.83
C TYR A 108 0.54 -4.20 -1.21
N ASP A 109 0.49 -5.34 -0.53
CA ASP A 109 -0.72 -5.80 0.14
C ASP A 109 -1.23 -4.77 1.14
N LYS A 110 -0.34 -4.15 1.93
CA LYS A 110 -0.74 -3.11 2.89
C LYS A 110 -0.95 -1.75 2.22
N TYR A 111 -0.08 -1.36 1.29
CA TYR A 111 -0.11 -0.09 0.55
C TYR A 111 -1.49 0.14 -0.07
N TRP A 112 -2.04 -0.89 -0.71
CA TRP A 112 -3.33 -0.80 -1.39
C TRP A 112 -4.56 -0.87 -0.45
N VAL A 113 -4.40 -1.25 0.82
CA VAL A 113 -5.50 -1.34 1.80
C VAL A 113 -6.21 0.01 1.97
N LEU A 114 -5.44 1.09 2.16
CA LEU A 114 -6.01 2.43 2.34
C LEU A 114 -6.65 2.97 1.07
N PHE A 115 -6.11 2.64 -0.11
CA PHE A 115 -6.62 3.15 -1.39
C PHE A 115 -7.90 2.48 -1.84
N PHE A 116 -8.06 1.17 -1.60
CA PHE A 116 -9.24 0.43 -2.01
C PHE A 116 -10.24 0.18 -0.88
N GLY A 117 -9.91 0.52 0.36
CA GLY A 117 -10.75 0.22 1.52
C GLY A 117 -10.95 -1.28 1.73
N ARG A 118 -9.99 -2.10 1.29
CA ARG A 118 -10.04 -3.57 1.37
C ARG A 118 -9.07 -4.06 2.43
N PRO A 119 -9.41 -5.10 3.20
CA PRO A 119 -8.50 -5.65 4.19
C PRO A 119 -7.26 -6.27 3.51
N PRO A 120 -6.09 -6.25 4.17
CA PRO A 120 -4.88 -6.90 3.66
C PRO A 120 -5.10 -8.40 3.57
N SER A 121 -4.53 -9.04 2.54
CA SER A 121 -4.58 -10.49 2.39
C SER A 121 -3.49 -11.20 3.19
N ILE A 122 -2.37 -10.52 3.48
CA ILE A 122 -1.22 -11.08 4.17
C ILE A 122 -1.22 -10.63 5.63
N LYS A 123 -1.46 -11.56 6.56
CA LYS A 123 -1.36 -11.29 7.99
C LYS A 123 0.09 -11.36 8.43
N ASN A 124 0.46 -10.53 9.41
CA ASN A 124 1.84 -10.49 9.91
C ASN A 124 2.28 -11.81 10.54
N GLN A 125 1.36 -12.56 11.14
CA GLN A 125 1.63 -13.88 11.73
C GLN A 125 1.94 -14.97 10.70
N ASP A 126 1.56 -14.76 9.44
CA ASP A 126 1.70 -15.76 8.36
C ASP A 126 3.09 -15.68 7.70
N ILE A 127 3.96 -14.77 8.16
CA ILE A 127 5.30 -14.56 7.64
C ILE A 127 6.29 -14.86 8.76
N SER A 128 7.20 -15.82 8.54
CA SER A 128 8.25 -16.17 9.51
C SER A 128 9.33 -15.09 9.63
N MET A 129 9.36 -14.16 8.69
CA MET A 129 10.29 -13.05 8.59
C MET A 129 9.64 -11.79 9.14
N ASP A 130 10.35 -11.06 9.99
CA ASP A 130 9.88 -9.76 10.43
C ASP A 130 10.00 -8.76 9.26
N LEU A 131 8.88 -8.50 8.58
CA LEU A 131 8.78 -7.48 7.52
C LEU A 131 9.24 -6.08 7.99
N LEU A 132 9.23 -5.85 9.30
CA LEU A 132 9.63 -4.62 9.98
C LEU A 132 11.10 -4.65 10.43
N SER A 133 11.80 -5.80 10.35
CA SER A 133 13.20 -5.89 10.72
C SER A 133 14.02 -5.03 9.76
N ARG A 134 14.47 -3.88 10.29
CA ARG A 134 15.32 -2.91 9.60
C ARG A 134 16.60 -3.63 9.15
N GLY A 135 16.85 -3.67 7.86
CA GLY A 135 17.95 -4.49 7.37
C GLY A 135 17.94 -4.70 5.87
N CYS A 136 17.85 -3.62 5.10
CA CYS A 136 18.17 -3.67 3.68
C CYS A 136 19.15 -2.58 3.25
N SER A 137 20.03 -2.16 4.16
CA SER A 137 21.22 -1.39 3.80
C SER A 137 22.11 -2.13 2.77
N GLN A 138 22.00 -3.46 2.67
CA GLN A 138 22.70 -4.28 1.68
C GLN A 138 21.98 -4.46 0.33
N LEU A 139 20.67 -4.15 0.20
CA LEU A 139 19.98 -4.23 -1.11
C LEU A 139 20.51 -3.20 -2.11
N THR A 140 20.86 -2.04 -1.58
CA THR A 140 21.41 -0.94 -2.36
C THR A 140 22.79 -1.26 -2.92
N SER A 141 23.62 -2.04 -2.22
CA SER A 141 24.97 -2.38 -2.72
C SER A 141 24.92 -3.29 -3.94
N LEU A 142 23.87 -4.09 -4.10
CA LEU A 142 23.67 -4.98 -5.25
C LEU A 142 23.09 -4.27 -6.48
N MET A 143 22.29 -3.20 -6.29
CA MET A 143 21.72 -2.40 -7.39
C MET A 143 22.52 -1.13 -7.72
N GLY A 144 23.43 -0.72 -6.84
CA GLY A 144 24.17 0.54 -6.97
C GLY A 144 25.38 0.43 -7.89
N ARG A 145 25.41 1.24 -8.96
CA ARG A 145 26.67 1.67 -9.55
C ARG A 145 27.53 2.36 -8.46
N PRO A 146 28.87 2.20 -8.45
CA PRO A 146 29.73 2.90 -7.50
C PRO A 146 29.47 4.41 -7.58
N GLY A 147 28.86 4.99 -6.53
CA GLY A 147 28.41 6.39 -6.48
C GLY A 147 26.95 6.64 -6.06
N HIS A 148 26.05 5.63 -6.14
CA HIS A 148 24.62 5.76 -5.75
C HIS A 148 24.25 5.08 -4.43
N ALA A 149 25.24 4.61 -3.66
CA ALA A 149 25.01 3.86 -2.43
C ALA A 149 24.24 4.66 -1.37
N ASP A 150 24.49 5.97 -1.26
CA ASP A 150 23.88 6.79 -0.21
C ASP A 150 22.37 7.07 -0.48
N GLN A 151 22.03 7.35 -1.73
CA GLN A 151 20.65 7.65 -2.13
C GLN A 151 19.76 6.40 -2.13
N ALA A 152 20.30 5.25 -2.53
CA ALA A 152 19.55 4.02 -2.49
C ALA A 152 19.43 3.47 -1.04
N ASN A 153 20.38 3.74 -0.14
CA ASN A 153 20.25 3.43 1.28
C ASN A 153 19.16 4.30 1.94
N THR A 154 19.10 5.59 1.57
CA THR A 154 18.00 6.49 1.96
C THR A 154 16.65 5.99 1.43
N THR A 155 16.60 5.49 0.20
CA THR A 155 15.36 4.96 -0.38
C THR A 155 14.87 3.71 0.35
N ALA A 156 15.79 2.79 0.69
CA ALA A 156 15.45 1.61 1.48
C ALA A 156 14.90 1.99 2.86
N GLU A 157 15.53 2.93 3.55
CA GLU A 157 15.06 3.44 4.84
C GLU A 157 13.66 4.09 4.74
N ILE A 158 13.39 4.84 3.67
CA ILE A 158 12.05 5.40 3.43
C ILE A 158 11.01 4.29 3.32
N TYR A 159 11.30 3.20 2.60
CA TYR A 159 10.37 2.07 2.49
C TYR A 159 10.21 1.32 3.81
N ASP A 160 11.26 1.21 4.64
CA ASP A 160 11.13 0.67 6.00
C ASP A 160 10.09 1.44 6.81
N HIS A 161 10.17 2.77 6.78
CA HIS A 161 9.19 3.63 7.44
C HIS A 161 7.80 3.56 6.81
N LEU A 162 7.73 3.46 5.48
CA LEU A 162 6.45 3.29 4.77
C LEU A 162 5.76 1.99 5.20
N VAL A 163 6.49 0.88 5.34
CA VAL A 163 5.91 -0.40 5.83
C VAL A 163 5.31 -0.22 7.22
N GLU A 164 6.05 0.40 8.15
CA GLU A 164 5.59 0.65 9.52
C GLU A 164 4.31 1.50 9.52
N LEU A 165 4.26 2.55 8.70
CA LEU A 165 3.06 3.38 8.52
C LEU A 165 1.89 2.58 7.94
N MET A 166 2.12 1.76 6.93
CA MET A 166 1.06 0.98 6.29
C MET A 166 0.48 -0.10 7.22
N VAL A 167 1.25 -0.60 8.20
CA VAL A 167 0.72 -1.46 9.28
C VAL A 167 -0.28 -0.69 10.15
N LEU A 168 -0.02 0.59 10.46
CA LEU A 168 -0.99 1.44 11.16
C LEU A 168 -2.21 1.70 10.27
N GLY A 169 -1.99 1.96 8.97
CA GLY A 169 -3.04 2.12 7.98
C GLY A 169 -4.00 0.92 7.88
N GLY A 170 -3.48 -0.31 7.92
CA GLY A 170 -4.30 -1.52 7.90
C GLY A 170 -5.31 -1.59 9.05
N ARG A 171 -4.91 -1.16 10.25
CA ARG A 171 -5.79 -1.12 11.44
C ARG A 171 -6.96 -0.15 11.29
N ILE A 172 -6.81 0.89 10.47
CA ILE A 172 -7.88 1.86 10.16
C ILE A 172 -8.96 1.16 9.33
N VAL A 173 -8.57 0.42 8.28
CA VAL A 173 -9.50 -0.22 7.34
C VAL A 173 -10.21 -1.44 7.94
N GLU A 174 -9.49 -2.30 8.66
CA GLU A 174 -10.09 -3.46 9.34
C GLU A 174 -11.23 -3.08 10.29
N ARG A 175 -11.20 -1.86 10.83
CA ARG A 175 -12.25 -1.33 11.69
C ARG A 175 -13.40 -0.74 10.89
N GLY A 176 -13.10 0.03 9.85
CA GLY A 176 -14.12 0.57 8.93
C GLY A 176 -15.02 -0.54 8.38
N ASP A 177 -14.42 -1.66 7.96
CA ASP A 177 -15.15 -2.82 7.46
C ASP A 177 -16.03 -3.47 8.54
N LYS A 178 -15.53 -3.64 9.77
CA LYS A 178 -16.33 -4.19 10.90
C LYS A 178 -17.54 -3.35 11.27
N VAL A 179 -17.47 -2.03 11.10
CA VAL A 179 -18.61 -1.11 11.31
C VAL A 179 -19.61 -1.29 10.16
N GLN A 180 -19.15 -1.13 8.91
CA GLN A 180 -19.99 -1.20 7.70
C GLN A 180 -20.71 -2.55 7.52
N ASN A 181 -20.02 -3.67 7.74
CA ASN A 181 -20.55 -5.03 7.52
C ASN A 181 -21.53 -5.47 8.62
N ARG A 182 -21.61 -4.75 9.74
CA ARG A 182 -22.58 -5.02 10.82
C ARG A 182 -23.84 -4.19 10.69
N ASP A 183 -23.77 -3.01 10.09
CA ASP A 183 -24.94 -2.18 9.78
C ASP A 183 -25.86 -2.87 8.76
N THR A 184 -25.29 -3.63 7.81
CA THR A 184 -26.05 -4.45 6.85
C THR A 184 -26.74 -5.65 7.52
N HIS A 185 -26.15 -6.24 8.56
CA HIS A 185 -26.71 -7.40 9.27
C HIS A 185 -27.68 -7.04 10.41
N ASN A 186 -27.64 -5.81 10.95
CA ASN A 186 -28.47 -5.39 12.08
C ASN A 186 -29.85 -4.81 11.71
N VAL A 187 -30.22 -4.72 10.43
CA VAL A 187 -31.53 -4.18 9.98
C VAL A 187 -32.73 -5.05 10.44
N ARG A 188 -32.52 -6.16 11.18
CA ARG A 188 -33.59 -7.10 11.56
C ARG A 188 -33.89 -7.28 13.06
N GLY A 189 -33.40 -6.43 13.96
CA GLY A 189 -33.73 -6.58 15.39
C GLY A 189 -33.76 -5.25 16.13
N GLY A 190 -34.96 -4.85 16.56
CA GLY A 190 -35.22 -3.65 17.35
C GLY A 190 -34.59 -3.67 18.74
N ASP A 191 -34.48 -2.47 19.29
CA ASP A 191 -34.07 -2.10 20.66
C ASP A 191 -32.55 -2.05 20.94
N LYS A 192 -31.88 -0.93 20.56
CA LYS A 192 -30.43 -0.72 20.75
C LYS A 192 -30.00 0.75 20.93
N HIS A 193 -30.76 1.60 21.63
CA HIS A 193 -30.30 2.99 21.78
C HIS A 193 -29.06 3.12 22.69
N ASP A 194 -29.05 2.40 23.82
CA ASP A 194 -27.98 2.46 24.84
C ASP A 194 -26.68 1.79 24.38
N GLY A 195 -26.77 0.62 23.76
CA GLY A 195 -25.61 -0.11 23.24
C GLY A 195 -25.00 0.47 21.96
N ASN A 196 -25.56 1.53 21.39
CA ASN A 196 -24.98 2.21 20.22
C ASN A 196 -24.04 3.35 20.64
N GLU A 197 -24.40 4.10 21.69
CA GLU A 197 -23.59 5.20 22.23
C GLU A 197 -22.28 4.69 22.84
N GLU A 198 -22.31 3.67 23.70
CA GLU A 198 -21.08 3.06 24.27
C GLU A 198 -20.12 2.52 23.19
N ARG A 199 -20.68 2.07 22.05
CA ARG A 199 -19.89 1.55 20.92
C ARG A 199 -19.29 2.66 20.08
N GLU A 200 -20.00 3.77 19.91
CA GLU A 200 -19.50 4.97 19.26
C GLU A 200 -18.40 5.63 20.11
N ASP A 201 -18.53 5.60 21.43
CA ASP A 201 -17.47 6.02 22.36
C ASP A 201 -16.25 5.11 22.25
N THR A 202 -16.45 3.79 22.26
CA THR A 202 -15.37 2.81 22.06
C THR A 202 -14.69 3.01 20.70
N ALA A 203 -15.47 3.33 19.67
CA ALA A 203 -15.00 3.62 18.34
C ALA A 203 -14.09 4.85 18.30
N TYR A 204 -14.55 5.91 18.93
CA TYR A 204 -13.86 7.18 19.03
C TYR A 204 -12.57 7.07 19.86
N LEU A 205 -12.61 6.36 20.99
CA LEU A 205 -11.41 6.09 21.81
C LEU A 205 -10.33 5.32 21.03
N HIS A 206 -10.72 4.32 20.23
CA HIS A 206 -9.79 3.62 19.35
C HIS A 206 -9.20 4.54 18.28
N ALA A 207 -10.01 5.46 17.75
CA ALA A 207 -9.54 6.44 16.78
C ALA A 207 -8.48 7.36 17.37
N ILE A 208 -8.71 7.89 18.57
CA ILE A 208 -7.74 8.68 19.32
C ILE A 208 -6.45 7.89 19.57
N ALA A 209 -6.57 6.61 19.93
CA ALA A 209 -5.41 5.76 20.16
C ALA A 209 -4.58 5.56 18.88
N LEU A 210 -5.22 5.40 17.72
CA LEU A 210 -4.55 5.31 16.42
C LEU A 210 -3.96 6.64 15.97
N ASP A 211 -4.68 7.75 16.18
CA ASP A 211 -4.19 9.11 15.91
C ASP A 211 -2.89 9.36 16.67
N ARG A 212 -2.87 9.05 17.97
CA ARG A 212 -1.66 9.16 18.80
C ARG A 212 -0.52 8.28 18.27
N GLN A 213 -0.82 7.06 17.79
CA GLN A 213 0.20 6.18 17.20
C GLN A 213 0.78 6.76 15.91
N LEU A 214 -0.07 7.30 15.02
CA LEU A 214 0.36 7.96 13.77
C LEU A 214 1.21 9.19 14.08
N GLN A 215 0.77 10.07 14.98
CA GLN A 215 1.54 11.25 15.38
C GLN A 215 2.88 10.87 16.02
N ASN A 216 2.90 9.86 16.89
CA ASN A 216 4.15 9.37 17.50
C ASN A 216 5.08 8.76 16.44
N TRP A 217 4.55 8.05 15.46
CA TRP A 217 5.33 7.56 14.32
C TRP A 217 5.96 8.71 13.54
N TYR A 218 5.17 9.74 13.20
CA TYR A 218 5.67 10.90 12.44
C TYR A 218 6.76 11.67 13.19
N LYS A 219 6.60 11.84 14.51
CA LYS A 219 7.59 12.50 15.38
C LYS A 219 8.89 11.70 15.51
N ARG A 220 8.85 10.37 15.36
CA ARG A 220 10.03 9.48 15.42
C ARG A 220 10.80 9.41 14.11
N LEU A 221 10.32 10.05 13.03
CA LEU A 221 11.05 10.06 11.76
C LEU A 221 12.43 10.71 11.94
N PRO A 222 13.50 10.10 11.38
CA PRO A 222 14.84 10.69 11.36
C PRO A 222 14.82 12.11 10.80
N GLU A 223 15.72 12.97 11.26
CA GLU A 223 15.74 14.40 10.88
C GLU A 223 15.75 14.63 9.35
N ARG A 224 16.48 13.78 8.61
CA ARG A 224 16.55 13.80 7.14
C ARG A 224 15.24 13.41 6.42
N LEU A 225 14.34 12.72 7.11
CA LEU A 225 13.03 12.27 6.59
C LEU A 225 11.86 13.11 7.12
N GLN A 226 12.13 14.15 7.92
CA GLN A 226 11.07 15.07 8.38
C GLN A 226 10.72 16.08 7.28
N TRP A 227 9.45 16.50 7.22
CA TRP A 227 8.96 17.50 6.27
C TRP A 227 9.57 18.89 6.53
N LYS A 228 10.78 19.13 6.01
CA LYS A 228 11.53 20.39 6.13
C LYS A 228 11.89 20.91 4.74
N PRO A 229 11.89 22.25 4.52
CA PRO A 229 12.29 22.84 3.24
C PRO A 229 13.68 22.38 2.75
N ALA A 230 14.62 22.18 3.69
CA ALA A 230 15.96 21.67 3.40
C ALA A 230 15.96 20.25 2.81
N ASN A 231 15.09 19.38 3.33
CA ASN A 231 14.98 17.99 2.87
C ASN A 231 14.26 17.91 1.52
N ILE A 232 13.20 18.71 1.33
CA ILE A 232 12.38 18.72 0.12
C ILE A 232 13.20 19.02 -1.14
N LYS A 233 14.18 19.93 -1.05
CA LYS A 233 14.99 20.37 -2.20
C LYS A 233 15.73 19.23 -2.91
N HIS A 234 16.12 18.19 -2.18
CA HIS A 234 16.90 17.06 -2.68
C HIS A 234 16.18 15.72 -2.49
N ALA A 235 14.89 15.76 -2.16
CA ALA A 235 14.12 14.58 -1.82
C ALA A 235 13.85 13.68 -3.04
N PRO A 236 14.03 12.35 -2.92
CA PRO A 236 13.56 11.41 -3.94
C PRO A 236 12.02 11.33 -3.95
N SER A 237 11.43 10.81 -5.02
CA SER A 237 9.96 10.64 -5.12
C SER A 237 9.36 9.83 -3.97
N SER A 238 10.09 8.85 -3.45
CA SER A 238 9.66 8.02 -2.31
C SER A 238 9.46 8.82 -1.02
N TYR A 239 10.20 9.91 -0.82
CA TYR A 239 10.02 10.82 0.32
C TYR A 239 8.63 11.47 0.28
N PHE A 240 8.22 11.97 -0.88
CA PHE A 240 6.88 12.56 -1.03
C PHE A 240 5.79 11.53 -0.81
N LEU A 241 6.00 10.30 -1.28
CA LEU A 241 5.08 9.19 -1.05
C LEU A 241 4.91 8.90 0.44
N LEU A 242 5.98 8.87 1.22
CA LEU A 242 5.95 8.66 2.67
C LEU A 242 5.02 9.67 3.37
N HIS A 243 5.22 10.96 3.09
CA HIS A 243 4.42 12.03 3.70
C HIS A 243 2.98 12.05 3.18
N GLN A 244 2.78 11.84 1.88
CA GLN A 244 1.45 11.69 1.29
C GLN A 244 0.67 10.59 2.02
N GLN A 245 1.29 9.43 2.22
CA GLN A 245 0.66 8.29 2.85
C GLN A 245 0.29 8.54 4.31
N TYR A 246 1.13 9.29 5.03
CA TYR A 246 0.84 9.69 6.41
C TYR A 246 -0.43 10.55 6.46
N HIS A 247 -0.51 11.58 5.61
CA HIS A 247 -1.66 12.47 5.58
C HIS A 247 -2.93 11.77 5.09
N VAL A 248 -2.83 10.86 4.10
CA VAL A 248 -3.95 10.02 3.68
C VAL A 248 -4.45 9.16 4.83
N SER A 249 -3.55 8.57 5.63
CA SER A 249 -3.93 7.78 6.81
C SER A 249 -4.66 8.63 7.86
N MET A 250 -4.19 9.85 8.12
CA MET A 250 -4.85 10.80 9.02
C MET A 250 -6.25 11.19 8.52
N ILE A 251 -6.39 11.51 7.23
CA ILE A 251 -7.68 11.85 6.62
C ILE A 251 -8.64 10.67 6.75
N LEU A 252 -8.21 9.47 6.36
CA LEU A 252 -9.05 8.27 6.41
C LEU A 252 -9.42 7.88 7.83
N LEU A 253 -8.52 8.09 8.80
CA LEU A 253 -8.83 7.92 10.20
C LEU A 253 -9.98 8.86 10.57
N HIS A 254 -9.85 10.17 10.36
CA HIS A 254 -10.81 11.17 10.86
C HIS A 254 -12.11 11.29 10.05
N ARG A 255 -12.13 10.79 8.81
CA ARG A 255 -13.26 10.91 7.87
C ARG A 255 -14.62 10.50 8.46
N PRO A 256 -14.78 9.40 9.21
CA PRO A 256 -16.08 8.98 9.75
C PRO A 256 -16.70 10.01 10.71
N TRP A 257 -15.91 10.87 11.36
CA TRP A 257 -16.38 11.85 12.34
C TRP A 257 -16.53 13.27 11.80
N ALA A 258 -16.21 13.49 10.52
CA ALA A 258 -16.21 14.82 9.93
C ALA A 258 -17.62 15.37 9.59
N LYS A 259 -18.70 14.59 9.82
CA LYS A 259 -20.12 15.01 9.71
C LYS A 259 -20.46 15.86 8.46
N TYR A 260 -19.90 15.50 7.30
CA TYR A 260 -20.09 16.28 6.06
C TYR A 260 -21.57 16.46 5.65
N GLU A 261 -22.45 15.51 5.97
CA GLU A 261 -23.88 15.58 5.63
C GLU A 261 -24.70 16.53 6.50
N GLU A 262 -24.27 16.83 7.74
CA GLU A 262 -24.97 17.79 8.61
C GLU A 262 -24.78 19.22 8.08
N ILE A 263 -23.60 19.52 7.54
CA ILE A 263 -23.25 20.83 6.98
C ILE A 263 -24.09 21.15 5.73
N GLU A 264 -24.30 20.19 4.82
CA GLU A 264 -25.11 20.40 3.61
C GLU A 264 -26.62 20.59 3.91
N ARG A 265 -27.11 20.07 5.04
CA ARG A 265 -28.52 20.23 5.45
C ARG A 265 -28.78 21.61 6.04
N ASP A 266 -27.82 22.15 6.79
CA ASP A 266 -27.93 23.53 7.31
C ASP A 266 -27.89 24.55 6.18
N ASP A 267 -27.02 24.39 5.17
CA ASP A 267 -26.98 25.27 4.00
C ASP A 267 -28.30 25.23 3.19
N LYS A 268 -28.94 24.07 3.06
CA LYS A 268 -30.25 23.97 2.37
C LYS A 268 -31.40 24.57 3.17
N ASN A 269 -31.34 24.47 4.50
CA ASN A 269 -32.35 25.07 5.38
C ASN A 269 -32.25 26.60 5.47
N ASP A 270 -31.07 27.17 5.23
CA ASP A 270 -30.88 28.62 5.17
C ASP A 270 -31.33 29.21 3.82
N VAL A 271 -31.14 28.49 2.72
CA VAL A 271 -31.61 28.92 1.38
C VAL A 271 -33.14 28.83 1.24
N SER A 272 -33.82 27.99 2.03
CA SER A 272 -35.28 27.86 2.03
C SER A 272 -36.01 28.79 3.02
N ARG A 273 -35.26 29.68 3.69
CA ARG A 273 -35.79 30.71 4.60
C ARG A 273 -35.76 32.14 4.05
N ASN A 274 -35.33 32.33 2.80
CA ASN A 274 -35.42 33.58 2.04
C ASN A 274 -36.37 33.43 0.84
#